data_AF-A0A1I4RJM6-F1
#
_entry.id   AF-A0A1I4RJM6-F1
#
_cell.length_a   1.000
_cell.length_b   1.000
_cell.length_c   1.000
_cell.angle_alpha   90.00
_cell.angle_beta   90.00
_cell.angle_gamma   90.00
#
_symmetry.space_group_name_H-M   'P 1'
#
loop_
_entity.id
_entity.type
_entity.pdbx_description
1 polymer ?
#
loop_
_entity_poly.entity_id
_entity_poly.type
_entity_poly.pdbx_seq_one_letter_code
_entity_poly.pdbx_strand_id
1 'polypeptide(L)'
;MHNLKIDLESSRTKDEAIALLIGLGDMRMMPQEDAPPDEIDLIPRFCLGEYLFGEYDLLKSEYKWAVSQKQSEEIVSEKLVALNRINELIAKANICARYFDDEIAKGKESIIRIYCPSETSVPYYTLNSILQWWDQVKSEIDVSPILESNPSKGFPSTESPSEDWSSETKRENVLTTFAFLVEAFAETAPLYKDGGNPNATTISKKIEELATIANNGRPITAQRFQTIRKLIAEASEIKERTMLRKGNNA
;
A
#
# COMPACT_ATOMS: atom_id res chain seq x y z
N MET A 1 4.75 39.48 1.64
CA MET A 1 4.20 38.11 1.73
C MET A 1 4.37 37.66 3.17
N HIS A 2 3.28 37.46 3.90
CA HIS A 2 3.39 36.86 5.24
C HIS A 2 3.69 35.38 5.06
N ASN A 3 4.81 34.91 5.63
CA ASN A 3 5.09 33.49 5.75
C ASN A 3 4.05 32.88 6.69
N LEU A 4 2.96 32.37 6.13
CA LEU A 4 1.99 31.56 6.86
C LEU A 4 2.71 30.27 7.26
N LYS A 5 3.17 30.19 8.52
CA LYS A 5 3.72 28.96 9.09
C LYS A 5 2.60 27.92 9.19
N ILE A 6 2.84 26.71 8.71
CA ILE A 6 1.90 25.60 8.91
C ILE A 6 1.89 25.27 10.40
N ASP A 7 0.71 25.26 10.97
CA ASP A 7 0.50 24.62 12.25
C ASP A 7 0.26 23.12 12.01
N LEU A 8 1.34 22.34 12.12
CA LEU A 8 1.32 20.89 11.96
C LEU A 8 0.59 20.18 13.10
N GLU A 9 0.38 20.84 14.24
CA GLU A 9 -0.43 20.28 15.32
C GLU A 9 -1.90 20.21 14.92
N SER A 10 -2.37 21.22 14.18
CA SER A 10 -3.75 21.36 13.72
C SER A 10 -3.98 20.98 12.25
N SER A 11 -2.97 20.45 11.55
CA SER A 11 -3.06 20.05 10.14
C SER A 11 -2.69 18.59 9.92
N ARG A 12 -3.30 17.94 8.92
CA ARG A 12 -3.06 16.54 8.56
C ARG A 12 -2.95 16.36 7.05
N THR A 13 -2.15 15.41 6.61
CA THR A 13 -2.26 14.87 5.25
C THR A 13 -3.57 14.08 5.09
N LYS A 14 -3.94 13.76 3.84
CA LYS A 14 -5.14 12.95 3.56
C LYS A 14 -5.12 11.62 4.30
N ASP A 15 -4.01 10.90 4.23
CA ASP A 15 -3.87 9.56 4.80
C ASP A 15 -3.94 9.57 6.33
N GLU A 16 -3.30 10.55 6.98
CA GLU A 16 -3.40 10.74 8.44
C GLU A 16 -4.82 11.13 8.86
N ALA A 17 -5.50 11.98 8.08
CA ALA A 17 -6.88 12.35 8.33
C ALA A 17 -7.79 11.12 8.25
N ILE A 18 -7.69 10.31 7.19
CA ILE A 18 -8.51 9.11 7.05
C ILE A 18 -8.22 8.10 8.16
N ALA A 19 -6.95 7.90 8.54
CA ALA A 19 -6.58 7.02 9.64
C ALA A 19 -7.28 7.39 10.96
N LEU A 20 -7.32 8.69 11.26
CA LEU A 20 -8.05 9.22 12.41
C LEU A 20 -9.55 8.92 12.32
N LEU A 21 -10.17 9.16 11.16
CA LEU A 21 -11.61 9.00 10.96
C LEU A 21 -12.08 7.55 11.05
N ILE A 22 -11.26 6.59 10.63
CA ILE A 22 -11.58 5.16 10.74
C ILE A 22 -11.23 4.54 12.11
N GLY A 23 -10.70 5.35 13.03
CA GLY A 23 -10.41 4.92 14.41
C GLY A 23 -9.10 4.15 14.58
N LEU A 24 -8.13 4.30 13.67
CA LEU A 24 -6.75 3.80 13.90
C LEU A 24 -6.00 4.63 14.94
N GLY A 25 -6.49 5.83 15.23
CA GLY A 25 -5.84 6.78 16.13
C GLY A 25 -5.00 7.79 15.35
N ASP A 26 -4.13 8.46 16.08
CA ASP A 26 -3.38 9.61 15.59
C ASP A 26 -2.03 9.15 15.00
N MET A 27 -2.04 8.78 13.71
CA MET A 27 -0.88 8.24 12.98
C MET A 27 0.09 9.33 12.51
N ARG A 28 0.28 10.38 13.32
CA ARG A 28 1.07 11.57 12.96
C ARG A 28 2.55 11.24 12.80
N MET A 29 3.10 11.64 11.67
CA MET A 29 4.55 11.74 11.47
C MET A 29 4.96 13.20 11.71
N MET A 30 5.27 13.54 12.97
CA MET A 30 5.73 14.89 13.32
C MET A 30 7.20 15.10 12.89
N PRO A 31 7.55 16.22 12.24
CA PRO A 31 8.92 16.70 12.25
C PRO A 31 9.43 16.86 13.68
N GLN A 32 10.75 16.88 13.87
CA GLN A 32 11.31 17.51 15.06
C GLN A 32 10.83 18.99 15.12
N GLU A 33 10.50 19.50 16.31
CA GLU A 33 9.69 20.72 16.56
C GLU A 33 10.17 22.01 15.84
N ASP A 34 11.38 22.02 15.26
CA ASP A 34 12.01 23.16 14.60
C ASP A 34 12.38 22.94 13.12
N ALA A 35 11.83 21.92 12.44
CA ALA A 35 12.14 21.67 11.04
C ALA A 35 11.72 22.87 10.15
N PRO A 36 12.64 23.46 9.36
CA PRO A 36 12.32 24.52 8.43
C PRO A 36 11.40 24.00 7.31
N PRO A 37 10.63 24.87 6.62
CA PRO A 37 9.60 24.45 5.65
C PRO A 37 10.10 23.53 4.53
N ASP A 38 11.36 23.68 4.12
CA ASP A 38 12.04 22.86 3.12
C ASP A 38 12.42 21.46 3.63
N GLU A 39 12.59 21.28 4.94
CA GLU A 39 12.80 19.96 5.55
C GLU A 39 11.49 19.18 5.74
N ILE A 40 10.33 19.87 5.80
CA ILE A 40 9.01 19.22 5.92
C ILE A 40 8.76 18.28 4.73
N ASP A 41 9.18 18.67 3.53
CA ASP A 41 9.03 17.86 2.31
C ASP A 41 9.93 16.61 2.29
N LEU A 42 10.95 16.54 3.16
CA LEU A 42 11.87 15.40 3.26
C LEU A 42 11.42 14.35 4.28
N ILE A 43 10.39 14.63 5.07
CA ILE A 43 9.92 13.71 6.12
C ILE A 43 9.14 12.57 5.46
N PRO A 44 9.50 11.30 5.73
CA PRO A 44 8.73 10.15 5.26
C PRO A 44 7.27 10.30 5.69
N ARG A 45 6.38 10.35 4.69
CA ARG A 45 4.95 10.55 4.93
C ARG A 45 4.32 9.23 5.34
N PHE A 46 3.36 9.31 6.25
CA PHE A 46 2.50 8.17 6.55
C PHE A 46 1.65 7.83 5.33
N CYS A 47 1.79 6.61 4.81
CA CYS A 47 0.91 6.08 3.77
C CYS A 47 -0.06 5.07 4.40
N LEU A 48 -1.34 5.44 4.46
CA LEU A 48 -2.37 4.62 5.10
C LEU A 48 -2.54 3.27 4.36
N GLY A 49 -2.46 3.30 3.03
CA GLY A 49 -2.56 2.09 2.21
C GLY A 49 -1.44 1.11 2.51
N GLU A 50 -0.19 1.56 2.49
CA GLU A 50 0.97 0.70 2.81
C GLU A 50 0.89 0.12 4.21
N TYR A 51 0.51 0.93 5.20
CA TYR A 51 0.32 0.49 6.58
C TYR A 51 -0.74 -0.63 6.66
N LEU A 52 -1.94 -0.39 6.12
CA LEU A 52 -3.05 -1.34 6.22
C LEU A 52 -2.77 -2.65 5.47
N PHE A 53 -2.15 -2.59 4.28
CA PHE A 53 -1.78 -3.81 3.54
C PHE A 53 -0.63 -4.57 4.20
N GLY A 54 0.34 -3.86 4.79
CA GLY A 54 1.39 -4.48 5.59
C GLY A 54 0.84 -5.25 6.79
N GLU A 55 -0.08 -4.65 7.54
CA GLU A 55 -0.76 -5.30 8.66
C GLU A 55 -1.62 -6.49 8.21
N TYR A 56 -2.33 -6.35 7.07
CA TYR A 56 -3.11 -7.45 6.50
C TYR A 56 -2.25 -8.67 6.16
N ASP A 57 -1.11 -8.47 5.47
CA ASP A 57 -0.23 -9.56 5.08
C ASP A 57 0.41 -10.27 6.29
N LEU A 58 0.74 -9.50 7.33
CA LEU A 58 1.20 -10.04 8.61
C LEU A 58 0.12 -10.92 9.25
N LEU A 59 -1.08 -10.38 9.48
CA LEU A 59 -2.18 -11.09 10.13
C LEU A 59 -2.63 -12.33 9.36
N LYS A 60 -2.64 -12.24 8.02
CA LYS A 60 -2.92 -13.38 7.13
C LYS A 60 -1.88 -14.48 7.27
N SER A 61 -0.61 -14.11 7.40
CA SER A 61 0.48 -15.06 7.60
C SER A 61 0.39 -15.73 8.98
N GLU A 62 0.08 -14.97 10.03
CA GLU A 62 -0.14 -15.51 11.38
C GLU A 62 -1.31 -16.51 11.42
N TYR A 63 -2.44 -16.16 10.81
CA TYR A 63 -3.59 -17.06 10.71
C TYR A 63 -3.23 -18.37 9.99
N LYS A 64 -2.59 -18.28 8.82
CA LYS A 64 -2.15 -19.47 8.06
C LYS A 64 -1.17 -20.32 8.86
N TRP A 65 -0.25 -19.67 9.58
CA TRP A 65 0.71 -20.37 10.42
C TRP A 65 0.01 -21.11 11.56
N ALA A 66 -0.91 -20.45 12.28
CA ALA A 66 -1.70 -21.06 13.37
C ALA A 66 -2.46 -22.32 12.90
N VAL A 67 -3.11 -22.25 11.73
CA VAL A 67 -3.79 -23.39 11.10
C VAL A 67 -2.79 -24.51 10.76
N SER A 68 -1.65 -24.17 10.15
CA SER A 68 -0.63 -25.16 9.76
C SER A 68 -0.02 -25.90 10.95
N GLN A 69 0.14 -25.22 12.08
CA GLN A 69 0.68 -25.78 13.32
C GLN A 69 -0.38 -26.51 14.15
N LYS A 70 -1.63 -26.61 13.67
CA LYS A 70 -2.76 -27.23 14.39
C LYS A 70 -2.91 -26.66 15.80
N GLN A 71 -2.79 -25.34 15.93
CA GLN A 71 -3.05 -24.67 17.20
C GLN A 71 -4.50 -24.85 17.63
N SER A 72 -4.83 -24.49 18.87
CA SER A 72 -6.20 -24.59 19.38
C SER A 72 -7.17 -23.76 18.55
N GLU A 73 -8.43 -24.18 18.51
CA GLU A 73 -9.50 -23.49 17.79
C GLU A 73 -9.68 -22.04 18.27
N GLU A 74 -9.49 -21.80 19.56
CA GLU A 74 -9.51 -20.46 20.16
C GLU A 74 -8.46 -19.53 19.53
N ILE A 75 -7.21 -19.98 19.39
CA ILE A 75 -6.13 -19.18 18.79
C ILE A 75 -6.41 -18.92 17.31
N VAL A 76 -6.86 -19.96 16.58
CA VAL A 76 -7.20 -19.82 15.16
C VAL A 76 -8.35 -18.81 14.97
N SER A 77 -9.35 -18.86 15.84
CA SER A 77 -10.48 -17.92 15.84
C SER A 77 -10.03 -16.50 16.15
N GLU A 78 -9.18 -16.30 17.16
CA GLU A 78 -8.63 -14.98 17.50
C GLU A 78 -7.89 -14.34 16.30
N LYS A 79 -7.03 -15.12 15.63
CA LYS A 79 -6.30 -14.64 14.44
C LYS A 79 -7.23 -14.33 13.27
N LEU A 80 -8.28 -15.12 13.08
CA LEU A 80 -9.29 -14.85 12.06
C LEU A 80 -10.07 -13.55 12.36
N VAL A 81 -10.42 -13.31 13.62
CA VAL A 81 -11.09 -12.07 14.04
C VAL A 81 -10.19 -10.86 13.78
N ALA A 82 -8.91 -10.93 14.11
CA ALA A 82 -7.95 -9.87 13.81
C ALA A 82 -7.82 -9.61 12.29
N LEU A 83 -7.75 -10.67 11.49
CA LEU A 83 -7.70 -10.57 10.02
C LEU A 83 -8.99 -9.95 9.44
N ASN A 84 -10.15 -10.30 9.97
CA ASN A 84 -11.42 -9.69 9.55
C ASN A 84 -11.47 -8.21 9.91
N ARG A 85 -11.02 -7.85 11.12
CA ARG A 85 -10.96 -6.46 11.56
C ARG A 85 -10.08 -5.59 10.66
N ILE A 86 -8.92 -6.06 10.21
CA ILE A 86 -8.08 -5.26 9.30
C ILE A 86 -8.72 -5.12 7.90
N ASN A 87 -9.41 -6.14 7.40
CA ASN A 87 -10.18 -6.03 6.16
C ASN A 87 -11.29 -4.98 6.26
N GLU A 88 -12.00 -4.94 7.39
CA GLU A 88 -13.01 -3.91 7.65
C GLU A 88 -12.38 -2.51 7.63
N LEU A 89 -11.21 -2.33 8.26
CA LEU A 89 -10.50 -1.05 8.24
C LEU A 89 -10.08 -0.63 6.83
N ILE A 90 -9.61 -1.58 5.99
CA ILE A 90 -9.31 -1.31 4.57
C ILE A 90 -10.55 -0.85 3.81
N ALA A 91 -11.68 -1.54 3.99
CA ALA A 91 -12.93 -1.16 3.34
C ALA A 91 -13.39 0.24 3.79
N LYS A 92 -13.35 0.53 5.09
CA LYS A 92 -13.68 1.84 5.64
C LYS A 92 -12.75 2.93 5.13
N ALA A 93 -11.45 2.68 5.08
CA ALA A 93 -10.46 3.61 4.54
C ALA A 93 -10.78 3.98 3.09
N ASN A 94 -11.10 2.99 2.25
CA ASN A 94 -11.46 3.21 0.85
C ASN A 94 -12.75 4.03 0.69
N ILE A 95 -13.77 3.74 1.50
CA ILE A 95 -15.02 4.51 1.48
C ILE A 95 -14.76 5.95 1.92
N CYS A 96 -14.10 6.15 3.07
CA CYS A 96 -13.74 7.47 3.58
C CYS A 96 -12.89 8.25 2.58
N ALA A 97 -11.91 7.61 1.93
CA ALA A 97 -11.06 8.24 0.92
C ALA A 97 -11.86 8.82 -0.25
N ARG A 98 -12.87 8.08 -0.74
CA ARG A 98 -13.73 8.52 -1.84
C ARG A 98 -14.58 9.73 -1.44
N TYR A 99 -15.24 9.67 -0.29
CA TYR A 99 -16.04 10.78 0.21
C TYR A 99 -15.18 12.02 0.49
N PHE A 100 -13.96 11.81 0.99
CA PHE A 100 -13.00 12.89 1.19
C PHE A 100 -12.61 13.52 -0.15
N ASP A 101 -12.30 12.72 -1.17
CA ASP A 101 -11.97 13.23 -2.51
C ASP A 101 -13.15 13.99 -3.14
N ASP A 102 -14.37 13.46 -3.01
CA ASP A 102 -15.59 14.13 -3.47
C ASP A 102 -15.79 15.49 -2.77
N GLU A 103 -15.50 15.57 -1.47
CA GLU A 103 -15.55 16.82 -0.72
C GLU A 103 -14.50 17.82 -1.18
N ILE A 104 -13.27 17.37 -1.46
CA ILE A 104 -12.19 18.23 -1.96
C ILE A 104 -12.48 18.72 -3.38
N ALA A 105 -13.09 17.89 -4.23
CA ALA A 105 -13.45 18.22 -5.60
C ALA A 105 -14.43 19.40 -5.71
N LYS A 106 -15.17 19.72 -4.64
CA LYS A 106 -16.02 20.92 -4.54
C LYS A 106 -15.22 22.23 -4.56
N GLY A 107 -13.90 22.18 -4.38
CA GLY A 107 -13.02 23.34 -4.45
C GLY A 107 -13.37 24.40 -3.42
N LYS A 108 -13.81 25.58 -3.87
CA LYS A 108 -14.16 26.70 -2.97
C LYS A 108 -15.37 26.43 -2.09
N GLU A 109 -16.24 25.51 -2.52
CA GLU A 109 -17.43 25.11 -1.76
C GLU A 109 -17.11 24.00 -0.75
N SER A 110 -15.88 23.46 -0.77
CA SER A 110 -15.46 22.45 0.21
C SER A 110 -15.48 23.02 1.63
N ILE A 111 -15.99 22.23 2.56
CA ILE A 111 -15.91 22.49 4.00
C ILE A 111 -14.48 22.29 4.48
N ILE A 112 -13.79 21.29 3.91
CA ILE A 112 -12.41 20.96 4.25
C ILE A 112 -11.49 22.08 3.77
N ARG A 113 -10.74 22.67 4.70
CA ARG A 113 -9.81 23.76 4.42
C ARG A 113 -8.45 23.19 4.09
N ILE A 114 -8.04 23.42 2.84
CA ILE A 114 -6.75 23.01 2.29
C ILE A 114 -5.73 24.11 2.54
N TYR A 115 -4.58 23.72 3.07
CA TYR A 115 -3.38 24.50 3.12
C TYR A 115 -2.34 23.87 2.17
N CYS A 116 -1.86 24.66 1.21
CA CYS A 116 -0.85 24.24 0.24
C CYS A 116 0.35 25.19 0.33
N PRO A 117 1.47 24.81 0.98
CA PRO A 117 2.62 25.69 1.16
C PRO A 117 3.27 26.10 -0.17
N SER A 118 3.20 25.23 -1.18
CA SER A 118 3.70 25.48 -2.54
C SER A 118 2.91 24.66 -3.58
N GLU A 119 2.92 25.07 -4.86
CA GLU A 119 2.24 24.35 -5.94
C GLU A 119 2.74 22.90 -6.15
N THR A 120 3.94 22.59 -5.65
CA THR A 120 4.57 21.26 -5.77
C THR A 120 4.43 20.40 -4.51
N SER A 121 3.90 20.98 -3.43
CA SER A 121 3.75 20.30 -2.15
C SER A 121 2.47 19.48 -2.07
N VAL A 122 2.47 18.45 -1.22
CA VAL A 122 1.23 17.72 -0.90
C VAL A 122 0.35 18.61 -0.02
N PRO A 123 -0.97 18.66 -0.30
CA PRO A 123 -1.89 19.45 0.49
C PRO A 123 -2.01 18.92 1.92
N TYR A 124 -2.03 19.86 2.86
CA TYR A 124 -2.43 19.64 4.24
C TYR A 124 -3.85 20.13 4.44
N TYR A 125 -4.59 19.48 5.35
CA TYR A 125 -5.97 19.79 5.65
C TYR A 125 -6.10 20.13 7.12
N THR A 126 -6.81 21.21 7.45
CA THR A 126 -6.97 21.59 8.86
C THR A 126 -7.86 20.59 9.57
N LEU A 127 -7.40 20.06 10.70
CA LEU A 127 -8.08 19.04 11.49
C LEU A 127 -9.50 19.46 11.87
N ASN A 128 -9.68 20.72 12.28
CA ASN A 128 -11.01 21.23 12.64
C ASN A 128 -12.00 21.13 11.47
N SER A 129 -11.56 21.47 10.25
CA SER A 129 -12.42 21.37 9.07
C SER A 129 -12.74 19.92 8.67
N ILE A 130 -11.78 19.01 8.86
CA ILE A 130 -11.98 17.57 8.64
C ILE A 130 -13.02 17.02 9.62
N LEU A 131 -12.89 17.33 10.91
CA LEU A 131 -13.82 16.86 11.93
C LEU A 131 -15.23 17.42 11.72
N GLN A 132 -15.33 18.70 11.38
CA GLN A 132 -16.61 19.34 11.08
C GLN A 132 -17.29 18.71 9.85
N TRP A 133 -16.52 18.43 8.79
CA TRP A 133 -17.03 17.72 7.62
C TRP A 133 -17.50 16.32 7.99
N TRP A 134 -16.66 15.56 8.70
CA TRP A 134 -16.96 14.20 9.10
C TRP A 134 -18.24 14.09 9.94
N ASP A 135 -18.44 15.02 10.87
CA ASP A 135 -19.65 15.06 11.70
C ASP A 135 -20.95 15.20 10.87
N GLN A 136 -20.88 15.77 9.67
CA GLN A 136 -22.04 15.90 8.77
C GLN A 136 -22.27 14.64 7.94
N VAL A 137 -21.20 13.97 7.49
CA VAL A 137 -21.31 12.86 6.53
C VAL A 137 -21.27 11.47 7.18
N LYS A 138 -20.78 11.33 8.41
CA LYS A 138 -20.58 10.03 9.07
C LYS A 138 -21.85 9.20 9.28
N SER A 139 -23.04 9.81 9.21
CA SER A 139 -24.32 9.11 9.25
C SER A 139 -24.77 8.59 7.88
N GLU A 140 -24.28 9.19 6.81
CA GLU A 140 -24.55 8.79 5.41
C GLU A 140 -23.53 7.77 4.92
N ILE A 141 -22.28 7.90 5.40
CA ILE A 141 -21.23 6.92 5.22
C ILE A 141 -21.54 5.79 6.20
N ASP A 142 -22.04 4.65 5.70
CA ASP A 142 -22.24 3.47 6.53
C ASP A 142 -20.88 2.87 6.92
N VAL A 143 -20.23 3.49 7.90
CA VAL A 143 -19.02 3.03 8.58
C VAL A 143 -19.37 2.10 9.75
N SER A 144 -20.65 1.75 9.91
CA SER A 144 -21.08 0.77 10.91
C SER A 144 -20.33 -0.54 10.68
N PRO A 145 -19.96 -1.26 11.74
CA PRO A 145 -19.37 -2.57 11.57
C PRO A 145 -20.40 -3.47 10.88
N ILE A 146 -20.02 -4.12 9.78
CA ILE A 146 -20.80 -5.21 9.18
C ILE A 146 -20.68 -6.41 10.14
N LEU A 147 -21.30 -6.32 11.31
CA LEU A 147 -21.20 -7.31 12.39
C LEU A 147 -22.55 -7.75 12.94
N GLU A 148 -23.65 -7.45 12.27
CA GLU A 148 -24.96 -7.99 12.65
C GLU A 148 -25.61 -8.79 11.53
N SER A 149 -25.04 -9.97 11.25
CA SER A 149 -25.83 -11.19 11.01
C SER A 149 -24.96 -12.46 11.07
N ASN A 150 -24.83 -13.06 12.27
CA ASN A 150 -24.65 -14.52 12.44
C ASN A 150 -25.95 -15.24 12.01
N PRO A 151 -26.01 -16.57 11.68
CA PRO A 151 -25.02 -17.64 11.76
C PRO A 151 -24.83 -18.38 10.41
N SER A 152 -23.95 -19.40 10.41
CA SER A 152 -23.95 -20.55 9.48
C SER A 152 -25.22 -20.71 8.62
N LYS A 153 -25.22 -20.12 7.42
CA LYS A 153 -26.01 -20.52 6.26
C LYS A 153 -25.12 -20.26 5.07
N GLY A 154 -24.82 -21.32 4.32
CA GLY A 154 -24.02 -21.25 3.11
C GLY A 154 -24.59 -20.17 2.20
N PHE A 155 -23.88 -19.05 2.09
CA PHE A 155 -24.09 -18.13 1.01
C PHE A 155 -23.65 -18.85 -0.27
N PRO A 156 -24.44 -18.79 -1.36
CA PRO A 156 -23.92 -19.17 -2.65
C PRO A 156 -22.73 -18.26 -2.90
N SER A 157 -21.55 -18.85 -3.11
CA SER A 157 -20.33 -18.14 -3.42
C SER A 157 -20.63 -17.17 -4.55
N THR A 158 -20.84 -15.90 -4.21
CA THR A 158 -20.58 -14.83 -5.14
C THR A 158 -19.09 -14.92 -5.35
N GLU A 159 -18.70 -15.52 -6.47
CA GLU A 159 -17.37 -15.44 -7.02
C GLU A 159 -17.07 -13.95 -7.27
N SER A 160 -16.76 -13.20 -6.21
CA SER A 160 -15.63 -12.29 -6.31
C SER A 160 -14.55 -13.15 -6.91
N PRO A 161 -14.00 -12.82 -8.09
CA PRO A 161 -12.92 -13.61 -8.64
C PRO A 161 -11.88 -13.60 -7.54
N SER A 162 -11.74 -14.73 -6.85
CA SER A 162 -10.51 -15.01 -6.16
C SER A 162 -9.54 -14.88 -7.30
N GLU A 163 -8.77 -13.80 -7.31
CA GLU A 163 -7.58 -13.80 -8.11
C GLU A 163 -6.74 -14.88 -7.47
N ASP A 164 -6.98 -16.10 -7.94
CA ASP A 164 -6.28 -17.26 -7.49
C ASP A 164 -4.90 -17.11 -8.12
N TRP A 165 -4.03 -16.43 -7.39
CA TRP A 165 -2.60 -16.29 -7.67
C TRP A 165 -1.94 -17.67 -7.77
N SER A 166 -2.64 -18.76 -7.45
CA SER A 166 -2.19 -20.13 -7.64
C SER A 166 -2.22 -20.60 -9.09
N SER A 167 -2.98 -19.94 -9.98
CA SER A 167 -2.98 -20.35 -11.39
C SER A 167 -1.61 -20.10 -12.01
N GLU A 168 -0.99 -21.18 -12.49
CA GLU A 168 0.36 -21.16 -13.10
C GLU A 168 0.46 -20.08 -14.19
N THR A 169 -0.62 -19.90 -14.96
CA THR A 169 -0.72 -18.86 -16.00
C THR A 169 -0.62 -17.42 -15.46
N LYS A 170 -1.26 -17.10 -14.32
CA LYS A 170 -1.17 -15.74 -13.74
C LYS A 170 0.24 -15.49 -13.22
N ARG A 171 0.84 -16.48 -12.56
CA ARG A 171 2.24 -16.43 -12.11
C ARG A 171 3.19 -16.21 -13.29
N GLU A 172 3.03 -16.96 -14.37
CA GLU A 172 3.83 -16.80 -15.59
C GLU A 172 3.66 -15.39 -16.20
N ASN A 173 2.44 -14.85 -16.25
CA ASN A 173 2.19 -13.50 -16.76
C ASN A 173 2.86 -12.42 -15.90
N VAL A 174 2.79 -12.53 -14.57
CA VAL A 174 3.46 -11.59 -13.65
C VAL A 174 4.97 -11.64 -13.82
N LEU A 175 5.54 -12.85 -13.88
CA LEU A 175 6.98 -13.04 -14.08
C LEU A 175 7.43 -12.54 -15.46
N THR A 176 6.61 -12.71 -16.48
CA THR A 176 6.87 -12.15 -17.82
C THR A 176 6.88 -10.62 -17.80
N THR A 177 5.88 -9.98 -17.18
CA THR A 177 5.85 -8.52 -17.01
C THR A 177 7.06 -8.02 -16.22
N PHE A 178 7.42 -8.71 -15.14
CA PHE A 178 8.59 -8.37 -14.35
C PHE A 178 9.88 -8.46 -15.18
N ALA A 179 10.03 -9.48 -16.03
CA ALA A 179 11.18 -9.59 -16.94
C ALA A 179 11.29 -8.40 -17.90
N PHE A 180 10.17 -7.96 -18.48
CA PHE A 180 10.17 -6.77 -19.36
C PHE A 180 10.54 -5.49 -18.62
N LEU A 181 10.07 -5.30 -17.38
CA LEU A 181 10.44 -4.15 -16.56
C LEU A 181 11.94 -4.14 -16.26
N VAL A 182 12.53 -5.31 -15.99
CA VAL A 182 13.97 -5.46 -15.77
C VAL A 182 14.76 -5.13 -17.05
N GLU A 183 14.26 -5.53 -18.21
CA GLU A 183 14.87 -5.18 -19.50
C GLU A 183 14.79 -3.69 -19.79
N ALA A 184 13.60 -3.09 -19.66
CA ALA A 184 13.42 -1.66 -19.85
C ALA A 184 14.31 -0.86 -18.89
N PHE A 185 14.41 -1.28 -17.63
CA PHE A 185 15.32 -0.67 -16.67
C PHE A 185 16.79 -0.79 -17.11
N ALA A 186 17.23 -1.97 -17.53
CA ALA A 186 18.59 -2.18 -18.04
C ALA A 186 18.88 -1.37 -19.31
N GLU A 187 17.87 -1.13 -20.16
CA GLU A 187 18.00 -0.29 -21.36
C GLU A 187 18.27 1.18 -21.03
N THR A 188 17.70 1.70 -19.95
CA THR A 188 17.88 3.10 -19.56
C THR A 188 19.27 3.44 -19.03
N ALA A 189 20.06 2.46 -18.57
CA ALA A 189 21.40 2.72 -18.04
C ALA A 189 22.39 1.57 -18.35
N PRO A 190 23.48 1.82 -19.11
CA PRO A 190 24.45 0.81 -19.52
C PRO A 190 25.08 0.00 -18.39
N LEU A 191 25.20 0.58 -17.19
CA LEU A 191 25.79 -0.08 -16.02
C LEU A 191 24.99 -1.28 -15.51
N TYR A 192 23.70 -1.38 -15.90
CA TYR A 192 22.83 -2.52 -15.59
C TYR A 192 22.78 -3.55 -16.72
N LYS A 193 23.64 -3.44 -17.73
CA LYS A 193 23.78 -4.44 -18.80
C LYS A 193 25.06 -5.25 -18.63
N ASP A 194 25.02 -6.48 -19.09
CA ASP A 194 26.17 -7.36 -19.30
C ASP A 194 25.99 -8.09 -20.62
N GLY A 195 26.90 -7.85 -21.58
CA GLY A 195 26.81 -8.43 -22.92
C GLY A 195 25.51 -8.12 -23.68
N GLY A 196 24.89 -6.97 -23.42
CA GLY A 196 23.61 -6.58 -24.04
C GLY A 196 22.35 -7.06 -23.30
N ASN A 197 22.48 -7.96 -22.32
CA ASN A 197 21.38 -8.46 -21.50
C ASN A 197 21.35 -7.76 -20.12
N PRO A 198 20.22 -7.80 -19.39
CA PRO A 198 20.17 -7.30 -18.02
C PRO A 198 21.19 -8.01 -17.10
N ASN A 199 22.01 -7.24 -16.41
CA ASN A 199 22.93 -7.75 -15.41
C ASN A 199 22.18 -7.99 -14.09
N ALA A 200 21.63 -9.20 -13.93
CA ALA A 200 20.86 -9.58 -12.76
C ALA A 200 21.60 -9.32 -11.43
N THR A 201 22.93 -9.43 -11.40
CA THR A 201 23.72 -9.16 -10.19
C THR A 201 23.69 -7.68 -9.82
N THR A 202 24.00 -6.79 -10.76
CA THR A 202 24.02 -5.35 -10.50
C THR A 202 22.61 -4.83 -10.21
N ILE A 203 21.61 -5.30 -10.95
CA ILE A 203 20.21 -4.90 -10.75
C ILE A 203 19.71 -5.34 -9.37
N SER A 204 19.97 -6.59 -8.97
CA SER A 204 19.51 -7.09 -7.66
C SER A 204 20.12 -6.33 -6.49
N LYS A 205 21.41 -5.95 -6.59
CA LYS A 205 22.06 -5.10 -5.58
C LYS A 205 21.38 -3.73 -5.50
N LYS A 206 21.07 -3.14 -6.65
CA LYS A 206 20.41 -1.83 -6.67
C LYS A 206 18.98 -1.90 -6.11
N ILE A 207 18.22 -2.94 -6.44
CA ILE A 207 16.88 -3.14 -5.88
C ILE A 207 16.96 -3.33 -4.36
N GLU A 208 17.88 -4.14 -3.85
CA GLU A 208 18.06 -4.33 -2.40
C GLU A 208 18.47 -3.02 -1.70
N GLU A 209 19.35 -2.23 -2.32
CA GLU A 209 19.74 -0.91 -1.83
C GLU A 209 18.53 0.03 -1.75
N LEU A 210 17.75 0.14 -2.83
CA LEU A 210 16.54 0.98 -2.88
C LEU A 210 15.48 0.51 -1.87
N ALA A 211 15.27 -0.80 -1.76
CA ALA A 211 14.37 -1.40 -0.78
C ALA A 211 14.80 -1.10 0.64
N THR A 212 16.11 -1.16 0.92
CA THR A 212 16.67 -0.83 2.24
C THR A 212 16.51 0.66 2.55
N ILE A 213 16.73 1.54 1.57
CA ILE A 213 16.50 2.98 1.70
C ILE A 213 15.02 3.25 2.00
N ALA A 214 14.11 2.65 1.23
CA ALA A 214 12.67 2.78 1.43
C ALA A 214 12.20 2.23 2.79
N ASN A 215 12.88 1.21 3.30
CA ASN A 215 12.58 0.57 4.58
C ASN A 215 13.49 1.08 5.73
N ASN A 216 13.82 2.38 5.73
CA ASN A 216 14.53 3.06 6.82
C ASN A 216 15.87 2.42 7.21
N GLY A 217 16.66 2.02 6.21
CA GLY A 217 17.94 1.35 6.41
C GLY A 217 17.84 -0.12 6.83
N ARG A 218 16.62 -0.66 6.95
CA ARG A 218 16.39 -2.07 7.31
C ARG A 218 16.18 -2.91 6.05
N PRO A 219 16.81 -4.09 5.93
CA PRO A 219 16.56 -4.97 4.80
C PRO A 219 15.12 -5.50 4.85
N ILE A 220 14.45 -5.57 3.70
CA ILE A 220 13.12 -6.19 3.58
C ILE A 220 13.27 -7.72 3.72
N THR A 221 12.54 -8.31 4.67
CA THR A 221 12.53 -9.76 4.89
C THR A 221 12.13 -10.48 3.60
N ALA A 222 12.84 -11.56 3.26
CA ALA A 222 12.69 -12.35 2.03
C ALA A 222 13.07 -11.66 0.70
N GLN A 223 13.32 -10.34 0.65
CA GLN A 223 13.77 -9.64 -0.56
C GLN A 223 15.26 -9.29 -0.54
N ARG A 224 16.10 -10.26 -0.17
CA ARG A 224 17.57 -10.08 -0.22
C ARG A 224 18.12 -10.19 -1.64
N PHE A 225 19.33 -9.70 -1.86
CA PHE A 225 20.06 -9.80 -3.15
C PHE A 225 19.92 -11.16 -3.83
N GLN A 226 20.10 -12.26 -3.08
CA GLN A 226 20.02 -13.61 -3.64
C GLN A 226 18.60 -13.97 -4.10
N THR A 227 17.57 -13.56 -3.37
CA THR A 227 16.18 -13.81 -3.73
C THR A 227 15.79 -13.01 -4.97
N ILE A 228 16.13 -11.72 -4.99
CA ILE A 228 15.85 -10.84 -6.14
C ILE A 228 16.57 -11.37 -7.38
N ARG A 229 17.84 -11.77 -7.25
CA ARG A 229 18.61 -12.34 -8.37
C ARG A 229 17.98 -13.61 -8.91
N LYS A 230 17.53 -14.50 -8.03
CA LYS A 230 16.83 -15.73 -8.42
C LYS A 230 15.52 -15.41 -9.15
N LEU A 231 14.77 -14.42 -8.65
CA LEU A 231 13.51 -13.99 -9.25
C LEU A 231 13.72 -13.40 -10.65
N ILE A 232 14.75 -12.56 -10.83
CA ILE A 232 15.11 -12.02 -12.16
C ILE A 232 15.46 -13.16 -13.13
N ALA A 233 16.27 -14.12 -12.70
CA ALA A 233 16.65 -15.25 -13.54
C ALA A 233 15.43 -16.10 -13.94
N GLU A 234 14.56 -16.42 -12.99
CA GLU A 234 13.32 -17.17 -13.24
C GLU A 234 12.37 -16.41 -14.19
N ALA A 235 12.20 -15.11 -13.98
CA ALA A 235 11.39 -14.26 -14.82
C ALA A 235 11.89 -14.22 -16.27
N SER A 236 13.21 -14.09 -16.47
CA SER A 236 13.83 -14.13 -17.80
C SER A 236 13.59 -15.48 -18.51
N GLU A 237 13.75 -16.60 -17.80
CA GLU A 237 13.51 -17.93 -18.37
C GLU A 237 12.05 -18.13 -18.81
N ILE A 238 11.10 -17.70 -17.97
CA ILE A 238 9.67 -17.80 -18.29
C ILE A 238 9.32 -16.93 -19.50
N LYS A 239 9.86 -15.72 -19.58
CA LYS A 239 9.66 -14.83 -20.72
C LYS A 239 10.18 -15.47 -22.01
N GLU A 240 11.41 -16.00 -22.02
CA GLU A 240 11.98 -16.68 -23.18
C GLU A 240 11.12 -17.85 -23.64
N ARG A 241 10.70 -18.71 -22.70
CA ARG A 241 9.81 -19.84 -22.97
C ARG A 241 8.47 -19.39 -23.57
N THR A 242 7.90 -18.31 -23.03
CA THR A 242 6.62 -17.74 -23.49
C THR A 242 6.73 -17.17 -24.90
N MET A 243 7.85 -16.51 -25.22
CA MET A 243 8.09 -15.97 -26.56
C MET A 243 8.33 -17.06 -27.61
N LEU A 244 9.08 -18.11 -27.26
CA LEU A 244 9.32 -19.25 -28.16
C LEU A 244 8.03 -20.01 -28.51
N ARG A 245 7.11 -20.17 -27.54
CA ARG A 245 5.80 -20.80 -27.77
C ARG A 245 4.93 -20.03 -28.78
N LYS A 246 5.04 -18.70 -28.81
CA LYS A 246 4.28 -17.87 -29.78
C LYS A 246 4.89 -17.92 -31.18
N GLY A 247 6.22 -18.06 -31.30
CA GLY A 247 6.90 -18.15 -32.59
C GLY A 247 6.64 -19.44 -33.37
N ASN A 248 6.32 -20.54 -32.69
CA ASN A 248 6.04 -21.84 -33.34
C ASN A 248 4.58 -22.01 -33.80
N ASN A 249 3.70 -21.08 -33.45
CA ASN A 249 2.27 -21.09 -33.81
C ASN A 249 1.91 -20.00 -34.83
N ALA A 250 2.90 -19.28 -35.35
CA ALA A 250 2.78 -18.28 -36.42
C ALA A 250 3.34 -18.87 -37.73
#